data_AF-A0A7V5VDG2-F1
#
_entry.id   AF-A0A7V5VDG2-F1
#
_cell.length_a   1.000
_cell.length_b   1.000
_cell.length_c   1.000
_cell.angle_alpha   90.00
_cell.angle_beta   90.00
_cell.angle_gamma   90.00
#
_symmetry.space_group_name_H-M   'P 1'
#
loop_
_entity.id
_entity.type
_entity.pdbx_description
1 polymer ?
#
loop_
_entity_poly.entity_id
_entity_poly.type
_entity_poly.pdbx_seq_one_letter_code
_entity_poly.pdbx_strand_id
1 'polypeptide(L)'
;MKSIRAKLILSILVITLLPVAPLYFVVKTVFEHSLEVGFNSDVELALENATALSSRLFAQYRQQVLNRAATLAQQRELHDFFSGRRRVDPEAFLRRYVAMDSVRLVLYHRDGTVLALAQRPQTLKFPQLYQSALQPPDSSGAPWFPDLNGERRFIAAAAPAGGQGFLVLVKKVDAQFLKKSR
;
A
#
# COMPACT_ATOMS: atom_id res chain seq x y z
N MET A 1 -70.39 -17.52 39.83
CA MET A 1 -70.21 -16.42 38.86
C MET A 1 -68.75 -16.02 38.59
N LYS A 2 -67.78 -16.21 39.52
CA LYS A 2 -66.36 -15.88 39.30
C LYS A 2 -65.65 -16.74 38.23
N SER A 3 -66.05 -18.01 38.06
CA SER A 3 -65.42 -18.93 37.10
C SER A 3 -65.73 -18.64 35.63
N ILE A 4 -66.91 -18.09 35.33
CA ILE A 4 -67.31 -17.74 33.95
C ILE A 4 -66.51 -16.53 33.47
N ARG A 5 -66.34 -15.50 34.32
CA ARG A 5 -65.52 -14.33 33.99
C ARG A 5 -64.05 -14.72 33.72
N ALA A 6 -63.49 -15.61 34.53
CA ALA A 6 -62.12 -16.09 34.31
C ALA A 6 -61.94 -16.85 32.99
N LYS A 7 -62.89 -17.73 32.64
CA LYS A 7 -62.89 -18.42 31.34
C LYS A 7 -63.02 -17.45 30.17
N LEU A 8 -63.87 -16.43 30.29
CA LEU A 8 -64.09 -15.44 29.24
C LEU A 8 -62.87 -14.54 29.01
N ILE A 9 -62.21 -14.11 30.10
CA ILE A 9 -60.95 -13.36 30.04
C ILE A 9 -59.83 -14.20 29.43
N LEU A 10 -59.72 -15.48 29.81
CA LEU A 10 -58.72 -16.39 29.25
C LEU A 10 -58.94 -16.61 27.75
N SER A 11 -60.18 -16.79 27.31
CA SER A 11 -60.51 -16.94 25.89
C SER A 11 -60.15 -15.69 25.08
N ILE A 12 -60.46 -14.50 25.59
CA ILE A 12 -60.07 -13.23 24.94
C ILE A 12 -58.56 -13.13 24.85
N LEU A 13 -57.85 -13.43 25.94
CA LEU A 13 -56.38 -13.39 25.99
C LEU A 13 -55.76 -14.32 24.94
N VAL A 14 -56.24 -15.56 24.85
CA VAL A 14 -55.77 -16.55 23.87
C VAL A 14 -56.05 -16.08 22.45
N ILE A 15 -57.25 -15.57 22.16
CA ILE A 15 -57.61 -15.04 20.83
C ILE A 15 -56.72 -13.85 20.46
N THR A 16 -56.38 -12.99 21.42
CA THR A 16 -55.48 -11.84 21.18
C THR A 16 -54.01 -12.24 21.05
N LEU A 17 -53.54 -13.31 21.70
CA LEU A 17 -52.16 -13.77 21.60
C LEU A 17 -51.90 -14.67 20.37
N LEU A 18 -52.92 -15.35 19.88
CA LEU A 18 -52.83 -16.27 18.74
C LEU A 18 -52.22 -15.63 17.48
N PRO A 19 -52.53 -14.38 17.10
CA PRO A 19 -51.88 -13.73 15.96
C PRO A 19 -50.46 -13.21 16.26
N VAL A 20 -50.10 -13.00 17.53
CA VAL A 20 -48.78 -12.46 17.91
C VAL A 20 -47.68 -13.52 17.78
N ALA A 21 -47.99 -14.78 18.09
CA ALA A 21 -47.05 -15.88 17.99
C ALA A 21 -46.47 -16.11 16.57
N PRO A 22 -47.28 -16.23 15.49
CA PRO A 22 -46.74 -16.38 14.14
C PRO A 22 -45.98 -15.14 13.68
N LEU A 23 -46.43 -13.93 14.07
CA LEU A 23 -45.75 -12.69 13.74
C LEU A 23 -44.35 -12.63 14.37
N TYR A 24 -44.21 -13.05 15.63
CA TYR A 24 -42.92 -13.14 16.31
C TYR A 24 -41.97 -14.11 15.59
N PHE A 25 -42.45 -15.28 15.17
CA PHE A 25 -41.63 -16.22 14.40
C PHE A 25 -41.17 -15.64 13.06
N VAL A 26 -42.06 -14.99 12.31
CA VAL A 26 -41.71 -14.37 11.02
C VAL A 26 -40.67 -13.27 11.21
N VAL A 27 -40.87 -12.38 12.18
CA VAL A 27 -39.89 -11.31 12.49
C VAL A 27 -38.56 -11.89 12.91
N LYS A 28 -38.56 -12.91 13.78
CA LYS A 28 -37.35 -13.60 14.23
C LYS A 28 -36.59 -14.22 13.05
N THR A 29 -37.28 -14.97 12.18
CA THR A 29 -36.65 -15.60 11.00
C THR A 29 -36.09 -14.56 10.04
N VAL A 30 -36.81 -13.46 9.78
CA VAL A 30 -36.29 -12.36 8.95
C VAL A 30 -35.06 -11.70 9.58
N PHE A 31 -35.04 -11.53 10.90
CA PHE A 31 -33.90 -10.96 11.62
C PHE A 31 -32.68 -11.88 11.61
N GLU A 32 -32.88 -13.17 11.86
CA GLU A 32 -31.82 -14.19 11.80
C GLU A 32 -31.23 -14.27 10.38
N HIS A 33 -32.08 -14.33 9.35
CA HIS A 33 -31.61 -14.34 7.96
C HIS A 33 -30.91 -13.04 7.55
N SER A 34 -31.37 -11.88 8.04
CA SER A 34 -30.71 -10.60 7.76
C SER A 34 -29.34 -10.49 8.43
N LEU A 35 -29.15 -11.11 9.60
CA LEU A 35 -27.85 -11.17 10.27
C LEU A 35 -26.90 -12.16 9.58
N GLU A 36 -27.41 -13.30 9.14
CA GLU A 36 -26.66 -14.31 8.36
C GLU A 36 -26.16 -13.73 7.02
N VAL A 37 -26.99 -12.94 6.34
CA VAL A 37 -26.61 -12.26 5.08
C VAL A 37 -25.66 -11.08 5.34
N GLY A 38 -25.77 -10.42 6.51
CA GLY A 38 -24.88 -9.33 6.92
C GLY A 38 -23.47 -9.78 7.34
N PHE A 39 -23.34 -10.99 7.87
CA PHE A 39 -22.09 -11.64 8.27
C PHE A 39 -21.82 -12.89 7.43
N ASN A 40 -21.75 -12.72 6.11
CA ASN A 40 -21.31 -13.81 5.25
C ASN A 40 -19.79 -14.00 5.43
N SER A 41 -19.40 -15.07 6.14
CA SER A 41 -18.01 -15.46 6.36
C SER A 41 -17.20 -15.55 5.07
N ASP A 42 -17.84 -15.86 3.94
CA ASP A 42 -17.16 -15.92 2.64
C ASP A 42 -16.73 -14.53 2.16
N VAL A 43 -17.47 -13.48 2.51
CA VAL A 43 -17.14 -12.08 2.18
C VAL A 43 -15.99 -11.58 3.04
N GLU A 44 -16.01 -11.89 4.34
CA GLU A 44 -14.90 -11.56 5.25
C GLU A 44 -13.61 -12.29 4.84
N LEU A 45 -13.70 -13.57 4.52
CA LEU A 45 -12.56 -14.39 4.07
C LEU A 45 -12.05 -13.94 2.70
N ALA A 46 -12.93 -13.49 1.80
CA ALA A 46 -12.54 -12.87 0.53
C ALA A 46 -11.82 -11.52 0.74
N LEU A 47 -12.28 -10.69 1.69
CA LEU A 47 -11.64 -9.43 2.06
C LEU A 47 -10.27 -9.64 2.70
N GLU A 48 -10.14 -10.60 3.62
CA GLU A 48 -8.85 -10.98 4.22
C GLU A 48 -7.86 -11.46 3.15
N ASN A 49 -8.32 -12.35 2.26
CA ASN A 49 -7.50 -12.84 1.15
C ASN A 49 -7.07 -11.73 0.18
N ALA A 50 -7.97 -10.79 -0.13
CA ALA A 50 -7.66 -9.64 -0.98
C ALA A 50 -6.63 -8.71 -0.33
N THR A 51 -6.73 -8.50 0.99
CA THR A 51 -5.78 -7.69 1.77
C THR A 51 -4.41 -8.35 1.85
N ALA A 52 -4.37 -9.66 2.09
CA ALA A 52 -3.14 -10.45 2.10
C ALA A 52 -2.46 -10.45 0.72
N LEU A 53 -3.25 -10.63 -0.35
CA LEU A 53 -2.73 -10.58 -1.73
C LEU A 53 -2.17 -9.20 -2.07
N SER A 54 -2.88 -8.12 -1.73
CA SER A 54 -2.43 -6.75 -1.97
C SER A 54 -1.12 -6.45 -1.22
N SER A 55 -1.00 -6.93 0.01
CA SER A 55 0.22 -6.79 0.82
C SER A 55 1.40 -7.55 0.22
N ARG A 56 1.18 -8.79 -0.25
CA ARG A 56 2.21 -9.58 -0.94
C ARG A 56 2.68 -8.93 -2.24
N LEU A 57 1.74 -8.46 -3.06
CA LEU A 57 2.04 -7.75 -4.29
C LEU A 57 2.82 -6.46 -4.00
N PHE A 58 2.44 -5.69 -2.98
CA PHE A 58 3.17 -4.49 -2.59
C PHE A 58 4.61 -4.81 -2.17
N ALA A 59 4.81 -5.86 -1.35
CA ALA A 59 6.14 -6.31 -0.95
C ALA A 59 6.99 -6.73 -2.17
N GLN A 60 6.40 -7.44 -3.12
CA GLN A 60 7.06 -7.83 -4.36
C GLN A 60 7.45 -6.60 -5.19
N TYR A 61 6.56 -5.62 -5.35
CA TYR A 61 6.87 -4.36 -6.04
C TYR A 61 8.00 -3.59 -5.35
N ARG A 62 7.99 -3.52 -4.01
CA ARG A 62 9.08 -2.90 -3.25
C ARG A 62 10.42 -3.57 -3.55
N GLN A 63 10.45 -4.90 -3.54
CA GLN A 63 11.67 -5.65 -3.83
C GLN A 63 12.14 -5.44 -5.28
N GLN A 64 11.21 -5.36 -6.24
CA GLN A 64 11.55 -5.06 -7.63
C GLN A 64 12.20 -3.68 -7.80
N VAL A 65 11.68 -2.66 -7.12
CA VAL A 65 12.26 -1.31 -7.14
C VAL A 65 13.65 -1.30 -6.51
N LEU A 66 13.85 -2.04 -5.41
CA LEU A 66 15.15 -2.19 -4.76
C LEU A 66 16.18 -2.87 -5.67
N ASN A 67 15.81 -4.02 -6.24
CA ASN A 67 16.66 -4.75 -7.16
C ASN A 67 17.01 -3.87 -8.38
N ARG A 68 16.05 -3.09 -8.89
CA ARG A 68 16.31 -2.16 -9.98
C ARG A 68 17.29 -1.07 -9.59
N ALA A 69 17.12 -0.45 -8.41
CA ALA A 69 18.06 0.54 -7.90
C ALA A 69 19.49 -0.04 -7.79
N ALA A 70 19.62 -1.27 -7.28
CA ALA A 70 20.89 -1.98 -7.20
C ALA A 70 21.52 -2.22 -8.58
N THR A 71 20.75 -2.70 -9.56
CA THR A 71 21.24 -2.91 -10.94
C THR A 71 21.63 -1.60 -11.62
N LEU A 72 20.90 -0.51 -11.36
CA LEU A 72 21.25 0.81 -11.88
C LEU A 72 22.57 1.32 -11.26
N ALA A 73 22.79 1.08 -9.97
CA ALA A 73 23.99 1.53 -9.26
C ALA A 73 25.28 0.88 -9.78
N GLN A 74 25.16 -0.32 -10.35
CA GLN A 74 26.27 -1.06 -10.96
C GLN A 74 26.56 -0.65 -12.40
N GLN A 75 25.79 0.28 -12.99
CA GLN A 75 26.04 0.73 -14.36
C GLN A 75 27.35 1.50 -14.41
N ARG A 76 28.21 1.14 -15.37
CA ARG A 76 29.52 1.79 -15.59
C ARG A 76 29.40 3.30 -15.76
N GLU A 77 28.34 3.76 -16.42
CA GLU A 77 28.06 5.18 -16.62
C GLU A 77 27.92 5.93 -15.29
N LEU A 78 27.29 5.35 -14.26
CA LEU A 78 27.23 5.95 -12.92
C LEU A 78 28.57 5.86 -12.19
N HIS A 79 29.32 4.76 -12.32
CA HIS A 79 30.66 4.69 -11.74
C HIS A 79 31.61 5.75 -12.30
N ASP A 80 31.56 6.00 -13.61
CA ASP A 80 32.34 7.05 -14.27
C ASP A 80 31.87 8.46 -13.84
N PHE A 81 30.57 8.63 -13.55
CA PHE A 81 30.02 9.87 -12.98
C PHE A 81 30.54 10.15 -11.58
N PHE A 82 30.40 9.18 -10.67
CA PHE A 82 30.83 9.34 -9.27
C PHE A 82 32.34 9.43 -9.11
N SER A 83 33.12 8.97 -10.09
CA SER A 83 34.58 9.15 -10.12
C SER A 83 35.03 10.45 -10.80
N GLY A 84 34.09 11.29 -11.26
CA GLY A 84 34.38 12.56 -11.94
C GLY A 84 34.93 12.43 -13.36
N ARG A 85 34.96 11.22 -13.94
CA ARG A 85 35.51 10.95 -15.27
C ARG A 85 34.59 11.36 -16.40
N ARG A 86 33.27 11.37 -16.15
CA ARG A 86 32.27 11.65 -17.18
C ARG A 86 31.05 12.35 -16.60
N ARG A 87 30.45 13.27 -17.36
CA ARG A 87 29.12 13.81 -17.03
C ARG A 87 28.05 12.83 -17.49
N VAL A 88 27.05 12.60 -16.64
CA VAL A 88 25.87 11.80 -16.97
C VAL A 88 24.69 12.74 -17.07
N ASP A 89 23.95 12.63 -18.17
CA ASP A 89 22.63 13.23 -18.29
C ASP A 89 21.63 12.30 -17.58
N PRO A 90 21.09 12.70 -16.42
CA PRO A 90 20.21 11.83 -15.64
C PRO A 90 18.88 11.55 -16.36
N GLU A 91 18.42 12.43 -17.25
CA GLU A 91 17.19 12.18 -18.02
C GLU A 91 17.42 11.12 -19.11
N ALA A 92 18.51 11.25 -19.86
CA ALA A 92 18.89 10.25 -20.85
C ALA A 92 19.16 8.89 -20.21
N PHE A 93 19.83 8.87 -19.05
CA PHE A 93 20.08 7.67 -18.26
C PHE A 93 18.76 6.99 -17.84
N LEU A 94 17.83 7.78 -17.29
CA LEU A 94 16.52 7.28 -16.87
C LEU A 94 15.74 6.70 -18.07
N ARG A 95 15.74 7.36 -19.23
CA ARG A 95 15.09 6.86 -20.45
C ARG A 95 15.69 5.54 -20.94
N ARG A 96 17.02 5.40 -20.86
CA ARG A 96 17.74 4.22 -21.37
C ARG A 96 17.59 2.99 -20.47
N TYR A 97 17.69 3.17 -19.16
CA TYR A 97 17.80 2.05 -18.21
C TYR A 97 16.53 1.83 -17.37
N VAL A 98 15.59 2.76 -17.35
CA VAL A 98 14.38 2.66 -16.52
C VAL A 98 13.13 2.63 -17.40
N ALA A 99 12.62 1.41 -17.64
CA ALA A 99 11.36 1.16 -18.33
C ALA A 99 10.14 1.29 -17.38
N MET A 100 10.18 2.22 -16.43
CA MET A 100 9.09 2.44 -15.47
C MET A 100 8.47 3.83 -15.66
N ASP A 101 7.15 3.91 -15.61
CA ASP A 101 6.44 5.18 -15.60
C ASP A 101 6.45 5.81 -14.21
N SER A 102 6.24 7.13 -14.12
CA SER A 102 6.10 7.82 -12.82
C SER A 102 7.24 7.51 -11.84
N VAL A 103 8.47 7.77 -12.29
CA VAL A 103 9.71 7.48 -11.57
C VAL A 103 10.58 8.74 -11.47
N ARG A 104 11.27 8.88 -10.34
CA ARG A 104 12.28 9.90 -10.08
C ARG A 104 13.58 9.23 -9.71
N LEU A 105 14.66 9.64 -10.35
CA LEU A 105 16.03 9.27 -10.02
C LEU A 105 16.70 10.48 -9.39
N VAL A 106 17.36 10.28 -8.26
CA VAL A 106 18.19 11.30 -7.62
C VAL A 106 19.55 10.68 -7.34
N LEU A 107 20.61 11.36 -7.76
CA LEU A 107 21.98 10.98 -7.47
C LEU A 107 22.49 11.84 -6.34
N TYR A 108 23.01 11.20 -5.31
CA TYR A 108 23.53 11.84 -4.11
C TYR A 108 25.02 11.55 -3.96
N HIS A 109 25.75 12.56 -3.52
CA HIS A 109 27.08 12.36 -2.97
C HIS A 109 26.96 11.75 -1.56
N ARG A 110 28.06 11.19 -1.05
CA ARG A 110 28.10 10.50 0.26
C ARG A 110 27.68 11.36 1.45
N ASP A 111 27.82 12.68 1.34
CA ASP A 111 27.40 13.69 2.33
C ASP A 111 25.89 14.00 2.27
N GLY A 112 25.15 13.40 1.33
CA GLY A 112 23.72 13.69 1.13
C GLY A 112 23.46 14.92 0.25
N THR A 113 24.48 15.48 -0.39
CA THR A 113 24.31 16.55 -1.39
C THR A 113 23.75 15.97 -2.68
N VAL A 114 22.72 16.62 -3.25
CA VAL A 114 22.15 16.22 -4.54
C VAL A 114 23.12 16.61 -5.65
N LEU A 115 23.60 15.62 -6.41
CA LEU A 115 24.45 15.83 -7.58
C LEU A 115 23.65 16.00 -8.86
N ALA A 116 22.60 15.20 -9.02
CA ALA A 116 21.75 15.22 -10.21
C ALA A 116 20.35 14.68 -9.90
N LEU A 117 19.38 15.09 -10.70
CA LEU A 117 17.99 14.68 -10.57
C LEU A 117 17.36 14.54 -11.95
N ALA A 118 16.57 13.49 -12.13
CA ALA A 118 15.68 13.33 -13.27
C ALA A 118 14.35 12.73 -12.82
N GLN A 119 13.26 13.10 -13.49
CA GLN A 119 11.95 12.55 -13.20
C GLN A 119 11.09 12.43 -14.44
N ARG A 120 10.23 11.41 -14.47
CA ARG A 120 9.26 11.17 -15.53
C ARG A 120 7.92 10.73 -14.94
N PRO A 121 6.79 11.37 -15.28
CA PRO A 121 6.70 12.61 -16.06
C PRO A 121 7.18 13.81 -15.23
N GLN A 122 7.66 14.86 -15.89
CA GLN A 122 8.16 16.08 -15.21
C GLN A 122 7.07 16.80 -14.40
N THR A 123 5.79 16.61 -14.75
CA THR A 123 4.63 17.22 -14.10
C THR A 123 4.27 16.56 -12.76
N LEU A 124 4.78 15.35 -12.48
CA LEU A 124 4.45 14.64 -11.27
C LEU A 124 5.29 15.15 -10.09
N LYS A 125 4.62 15.57 -9.02
CA LYS A 125 5.28 15.95 -7.77
C LYS A 125 5.67 14.70 -6.98
N PHE A 126 6.94 14.60 -6.64
CA PHE A 126 7.50 13.57 -5.77
C PHE A 126 7.80 14.14 -4.38
N PRO A 127 7.79 13.31 -3.32
CA PRO A 127 8.18 13.73 -1.99
C PRO A 127 9.58 14.34 -1.96
N GLN A 128 9.79 15.26 -1.02
CA GLN A 128 11.15 15.70 -0.70
C GLN A 128 11.85 14.58 0.09
N LEU A 129 13.05 14.23 -0.34
CA LEU A 129 13.90 13.27 0.35
C LEU A 129 14.78 14.05 1.33
N TYR A 130 14.50 13.91 2.63
CA TYR A 130 15.28 14.56 3.68
C TYR A 130 16.57 13.78 3.93
N GLN A 131 17.69 14.50 4.12
CA GLN A 131 19.01 13.89 4.29
C GLN A 131 19.09 12.88 5.44
N SER A 132 18.34 13.10 6.52
CA SER A 132 18.26 12.17 7.66
C SER A 132 17.69 10.80 7.27
N ALA A 133 16.75 10.75 6.31
CA ALA A 133 16.14 9.52 5.84
C ALA A 133 16.97 8.79 4.76
N LEU A 134 18.03 9.44 4.27
CA LEU A 134 18.90 8.95 3.20
C LEU A 134 20.20 8.33 3.73
N GLN A 135 20.44 8.33 5.04
CA GLN A 135 21.60 7.65 5.59
C GLN A 135 21.44 6.13 5.44
N PRO A 136 22.47 5.42 4.94
CA PRO A 136 22.42 3.96 4.88
C PRO A 136 22.27 3.40 6.30
N PRO A 137 21.38 2.43 6.53
CA PRO A 137 21.13 1.87 7.86
C PRO A 137 22.36 1.16 8.42
N ASP A 138 23.20 0.60 7.55
CA ASP A 138 24.44 -0.09 7.90
C ASP A 138 25.59 0.37 7.00
N SER A 139 26.83 0.36 7.52
CA SER A 139 28.06 0.61 6.75
C SER A 139 28.37 -0.47 5.69
N SER A 140 27.48 -1.44 5.50
CA SER A 140 27.62 -2.61 4.64
C SER A 140 27.58 -2.30 3.14
N GLY A 141 27.13 -1.10 2.74
CA GLY A 141 26.97 -0.75 1.33
C GLY A 141 25.91 -1.61 0.61
N ALA A 142 24.94 -2.16 1.34
CA ALA A 142 23.81 -2.86 0.76
C ALA A 142 22.73 -1.86 0.28
N PRO A 143 21.93 -2.18 -0.75
CA PRO A 143 20.73 -1.43 -1.10
C PRO A 143 19.71 -1.40 0.05
N TRP A 144 19.00 -0.29 0.24
CA TRP A 144 18.03 -0.11 1.33
C TRP A 144 16.79 0.70 0.91
N PHE A 145 15.80 0.76 1.80
CA PHE A 145 14.60 1.58 1.62
C PHE A 145 14.71 2.84 2.49
N PRO A 146 14.95 4.03 1.92
CA PRO A 146 14.88 5.29 2.68
C PRO A 146 13.46 5.57 3.14
N ASP A 147 13.32 6.24 4.29
CA ASP A 147 12.02 6.66 4.79
C ASP A 147 11.47 7.84 3.97
N LEU A 148 10.18 7.77 3.64
CA LEU A 148 9.45 8.80 2.90
C LEU A 148 8.48 9.56 3.80
N ASN A 149 8.74 9.62 5.12
CA ASN A 149 7.89 10.27 6.11
C ASN A 149 6.42 9.81 6.03
N GLY A 150 6.20 8.52 5.77
CA GLY A 150 4.87 7.95 5.68
C GLY A 150 4.13 8.17 4.35
N GLU A 151 4.76 8.70 3.30
CA GLU A 151 4.15 8.82 1.98
C GLU A 151 4.00 7.45 1.27
N ARG A 152 2.94 6.70 1.61
CA ARG A 152 2.66 5.35 1.08
C ARG A 152 2.38 5.29 -0.43
N ARG A 153 2.21 6.45 -1.08
CA ARG A 153 2.01 6.57 -2.55
C ARG A 153 3.29 6.37 -3.34
N PHE A 154 4.43 6.30 -2.66
CA PHE A 154 5.72 6.17 -3.29
C PHE A 154 6.51 5.03 -2.65
N ILE A 155 7.29 4.36 -3.48
CA ILE A 155 8.31 3.42 -3.04
C ILE A 155 9.64 4.06 -3.40
N ALA A 156 10.48 4.31 -2.40
CA ALA A 156 11.84 4.73 -2.63
C ALA A 156 12.79 3.59 -2.31
N ALA A 157 13.78 3.39 -3.16
CA ALA A 157 14.89 2.48 -2.93
C ALA A 157 16.19 3.20 -3.18
N ALA A 158 17.16 2.99 -2.32
CA ALA A 158 18.49 3.55 -2.43
C ALA A 158 19.52 2.43 -2.64
N ALA A 159 20.55 2.73 -3.43
CA ALA A 159 21.65 1.81 -3.66
C ALA A 159 22.96 2.59 -3.77
N PRO A 160 24.05 2.12 -3.15
CA PRO A 160 25.34 2.79 -3.25
C PRO A 160 25.92 2.59 -4.64
N ALA A 161 26.41 3.67 -5.23
CA ALA A 161 26.91 3.73 -6.59
C ALA A 161 28.38 4.18 -6.55
N GLY A 162 29.27 3.20 -6.42
CA GLY A 162 30.70 3.45 -6.16
C GLY A 162 30.97 3.88 -4.71
N GLY A 163 32.23 4.25 -4.42
CA GLY A 163 32.66 4.62 -3.06
C GLY A 163 32.36 6.07 -2.64
N GLN A 164 31.80 6.89 -3.55
CA GLN A 164 31.65 8.34 -3.34
C GLN A 164 30.20 8.83 -3.32
N GLY A 165 29.22 7.95 -3.55
CA GLY A 165 27.82 8.36 -3.57
C GLY A 165 26.84 7.19 -3.67
N PHE A 166 25.57 7.55 -3.80
CA PHE A 166 24.47 6.61 -3.90
C PHE A 166 23.38 7.20 -4.79
N LEU A 167 22.54 6.32 -5.33
CA LEU A 167 21.35 6.72 -6.07
C LEU A 167 20.11 6.39 -5.26
N VAL A 168 19.06 7.18 -5.48
CA VAL A 168 17.72 6.94 -4.95
C VAL A 168 16.75 6.91 -6.11
N LEU A 169 16.04 5.79 -6.24
CA LEU A 169 14.98 5.58 -7.21
C LEU A 169 13.63 5.65 -6.47
N VAL A 170 12.79 6.61 -6.84
CA VAL A 170 11.46 6.79 -6.26
C VAL A 170 10.40 6.50 -7.32
N LYS A 171 9.56 5.50 -7.09
CA LYS A 171 8.47 5.10 -7.97
C LYS A 171 7.13 5.46 -7.33
N LYS A 172 6.26 6.14 -8.06
CA LYS A 172 4.86 6.31 -7.64
C LYS A 172 4.10 4.99 -7.84
N VAL A 173 3.37 4.59 -6.82
CA VAL A 173 2.42 3.47 -6.85
C VAL A 173 1.05 4.01 -7.25
N ASP A 174 0.33 3.26 -8.07
CA ASP A 174 -1.00 3.66 -8.51
C ASP A 174 -1.96 3.79 -7.31
N ALA A 175 -2.74 4.87 -7.29
CA ALA A 175 -3.73 5.11 -6.26
C ALA A 175 -4.83 4.02 -6.23
N GLN A 176 -5.12 3.39 -7.37
CA GLN A 176 -6.07 2.27 -7.44
C GLN A 176 -5.56 1.04 -6.67
N PHE A 177 -4.24 0.83 -6.67
CA PHE A 177 -3.61 -0.26 -5.94
C PHE A 177 -3.64 0.00 -4.42
N LEU A 178 -3.44 1.25 -4.00
CA LEU A 178 -3.44 1.63 -2.58
C LEU A 178 -4.82 1.65 -1.91
N LYS A 179 -5.90 1.86 -2.67
CA LYS A 179 -7.26 1.84 -2.12
C LYS A 179 -7.72 0.43 -1.76
N LYS A 180 -7.16 -0.61 -2.38
CA LYS A 180 -7.51 -2.02 -2.16
C LYS A 180 -6.65 -2.72 -1.10
N SER A 181 -5.59 -2.05 -0.64
CA SER A 181 -4.64 -2.56 0.35
C SER A 181 -4.84 -1.95 1.75
N ARG A 182 -5.95 -1.24 1.97
CA ARG A 182 -6.38 -0.67 3.24
C ARG A 182 -7.69 -1.33 3.64
#